data_AF-A0A1Q6NJZ7-F1
#
_entry.id   AF-A0A1Q6NJZ7-F1
#
_cell.length_a   1.000
_cell.length_b   1.000
_cell.length_c   1.000
_cell.angle_alpha   90.00
_cell.angle_beta   90.00
_cell.angle_gamma   90.00
#
_symmetry.space_group_name_H-M   'P 1'
#
loop_
_entity.id
_entity.type
_entity.pdbx_description
1 polymer ?
#
loop_
_entity_poly.entity_id
_entity_poly.type
_entity_poly.pdbx_seq_one_letter_code
_entity_poly.pdbx_strand_id
1 'polypeptide(L)'
;MKENKKLETTNTEIVPQAPLIQITDNRREIDELTDTEIKEIEKELEQYDKCMWRHLEQLQKFKHIGGEIPKDVPFTEYSAYIHQNFRNPKPRKEWTARDYKVEASRERRLMVAFAIRNNGYKEPLTDRQKRVVERVRNGTDFHVSFEKLWELLK
;
A
#
# COMPACT_ATOMS: atom_id res chain seq x y z
N MET A 1 -13.86 -43.96 -42.03
CA MET A 1 -12.72 -43.10 -41.64
C MET A 1 -13.13 -41.65 -41.87
N LYS A 2 -13.15 -40.83 -40.81
CA LYS A 2 -13.25 -39.37 -40.92
C LYS A 2 -12.05 -38.80 -40.17
N GLU A 3 -11.13 -38.23 -40.93
CA GLU A 3 -9.92 -37.59 -40.41
C GLU A 3 -10.29 -36.28 -39.71
N ASN A 4 -9.88 -36.15 -38.45
CA ASN A 4 -10.03 -34.91 -37.70
C ASN A 4 -8.89 -33.96 -38.08
N LYS A 5 -9.26 -32.84 -38.71
CA LYS A 5 -8.36 -31.75 -39.08
C LYS A 5 -7.89 -31.03 -37.81
N LYS A 6 -6.59 -31.08 -37.55
CA LYS A 6 -5.89 -30.41 -36.44
C LYS A 6 -5.87 -28.90 -36.74
N LEU A 7 -6.48 -28.09 -35.87
CA LEU A 7 -6.37 -26.62 -35.92
C LEU A 7 -5.11 -26.21 -35.14
N GLU A 8 -4.11 -25.75 -35.88
CA GLU A 8 -2.94 -25.07 -35.34
C GLU A 8 -3.35 -23.63 -34.98
N THR A 9 -3.22 -23.27 -33.71
CA THR A 9 -3.37 -21.88 -33.25
C THR A 9 -1.99 -21.21 -33.25
N THR A 10 -1.74 -20.44 -34.29
CA THR A 10 -0.57 -19.58 -34.44
C THR A 10 -0.68 -18.31 -33.57
N ASN A 11 0.43 -18.01 -32.93
CA ASN A 11 0.95 -16.69 -32.53
C ASN A 11 0.09 -15.86 -31.55
N THR A 12 0.36 -16.04 -30.26
CA THR A 12 0.10 -15.04 -29.22
C THR A 12 0.95 -13.81 -29.49
N GLU A 13 0.33 -12.80 -30.09
CA GLU A 13 0.86 -11.45 -30.23
C GLU A 13 1.13 -10.89 -28.81
N ILE A 14 2.41 -10.77 -28.45
CA ILE A 14 2.82 -10.12 -27.20
C ILE A 14 2.61 -8.62 -27.41
N VAL A 15 1.45 -8.13 -26.98
CA VAL A 15 1.19 -6.69 -26.91
C VAL A 15 2.16 -6.10 -25.87
N PRO A 16 3.01 -5.11 -26.24
CA PRO A 16 3.95 -4.52 -25.30
C PRO A 16 3.19 -3.83 -24.17
N GLN A 17 3.42 -4.27 -22.94
CA GLN A 17 2.91 -3.60 -21.74
C GLN A 17 3.49 -2.18 -21.72
N ALA A 18 2.64 -1.16 -21.89
CA ALA A 18 3.07 0.23 -21.81
C ALA A 18 3.77 0.47 -20.46
N PRO A 19 4.96 1.11 -20.42
CA PRO A 19 5.65 1.37 -19.18
C PRO A 19 4.76 2.27 -18.32
N LEU A 20 4.33 1.75 -17.17
CA LEU A 20 3.78 2.56 -16.09
C LEU A 20 4.77 3.70 -15.86
N ILE A 21 4.33 4.94 -16.04
CA ILE A 21 5.07 6.12 -15.63
C ILE A 21 5.51 5.85 -14.20
N GLN A 22 6.81 5.65 -13.99
CA GLN A 22 7.36 5.57 -12.65
C GLN A 22 7.15 6.97 -12.06
N ILE A 23 6.08 7.14 -11.29
CA ILE A 23 5.91 8.35 -10.51
C ILE A 23 7.06 8.32 -9.52
N THR A 24 8.09 9.12 -9.79
CA THR A 24 9.26 9.23 -8.92
C THR A 24 8.78 9.77 -7.58
N ASP A 25 8.80 8.92 -6.56
CA ASP A 25 8.45 9.30 -5.20
C ASP A 25 9.70 9.90 -4.54
N ASN A 26 9.76 11.23 -4.48
CA ASN A 26 10.90 11.96 -3.92
C ASN A 26 10.82 12.13 -2.39
N ARG A 27 9.83 11.51 -1.74
CA ARG A 27 9.67 11.57 -0.28
C ARG A 27 10.74 10.72 0.39
N ARG A 28 11.38 11.27 1.42
CA ARG A 28 12.34 10.52 2.25
C ARG A 28 11.60 9.48 3.08
N GLU A 29 12.19 8.31 3.22
CA GLU A 29 11.65 7.26 4.08
C GLU A 29 11.82 7.67 5.55
N ILE A 30 10.87 7.30 6.41
CA ILE A 30 10.96 7.59 7.85
C ILE A 30 12.27 7.06 8.44
N ASP A 31 12.75 5.92 7.97
CA ASP A 31 14.00 5.32 8.45
C ASP A 31 15.26 5.99 7.84
N GLU A 32 15.11 6.84 6.82
CA GLU A 32 16.18 7.71 6.30
C GLU A 32 16.25 9.06 7.04
N LEU A 33 15.22 9.43 7.81
CA LEU A 33 15.21 10.64 8.62
C LEU A 33 15.99 10.40 9.93
N THR A 34 16.78 11.39 10.32
CA THR A 34 17.47 11.38 11.61
C THR A 34 16.49 11.61 12.76
N ASP A 35 16.82 11.11 13.95
CA ASP A 35 16.02 11.34 15.16
C ASP A 35 15.82 12.84 15.45
N THR A 36 16.79 13.68 15.09
CA THR A 36 16.69 15.14 15.20
C THR A 36 15.63 15.69 14.25
N GLU A 37 15.66 15.31 12.98
CA GLU A 37 14.64 15.72 11.98
C GLU A 37 13.24 15.27 12.41
N ILE A 38 13.10 14.04 12.94
CA ILE A 38 11.81 13.54 13.44
C ILE A 38 11.31 14.37 14.63
N LYS A 39 12.19 14.73 15.58
CA LYS A 39 11.82 15.59 16.72
C LYS A 39 11.43 16.99 16.29
N GLU A 40 12.09 17.55 15.27
CA GLU A 40 11.71 18.86 14.72
C GLU A 40 10.32 18.80 14.08
N ILE A 41 10.01 17.72 13.34
CA ILE A 41 8.68 17.47 12.79
C ILE A 41 7.64 17.33 13.90
N GLU A 42 7.94 16.57 14.97
CA GLU A 42 7.04 16.42 16.12
C GLU A 42 6.72 17.77 16.77
N LYS A 43 7.71 18.64 16.91
CA LYS A 43 7.55 19.99 17.44
C LYS A 43 6.73 20.89 16.51
N GLU A 44 6.96 20.82 15.19
CA GLU A 44 6.14 21.56 14.21
C GLU A 44 4.69 21.07 14.24
N LEU A 45 4.46 19.79 14.47
CA LEU A 45 3.13 19.18 14.54
C LEU A 45 2.40 19.45 15.85
N GLU A 46 3.11 19.77 16.94
CA GLU A 46 2.52 20.06 18.26
C GLU A 46 1.56 21.26 18.23
N GLN A 47 1.77 22.22 17.31
CA GLN A 47 0.87 23.36 17.13
C GLN A 47 -0.49 23.00 16.49
N TYR A 48 -0.60 21.80 15.92
CA TYR A 48 -1.83 21.31 15.30
C TYR A 48 -2.47 20.27 16.22
N ASP A 49 -3.80 20.33 16.36
CA ASP A 49 -4.50 19.21 16.97
C ASP A 49 -4.21 17.93 16.17
N LYS A 50 -3.88 16.84 16.86
CA LYS A 50 -3.54 15.54 16.27
C LYS A 50 -4.66 14.94 15.38
N CYS A 51 -5.84 15.53 15.39
CA CYS A 51 -7.00 15.17 14.56
C CYS A 51 -7.26 16.15 13.40
N MET A 52 -6.52 17.26 13.31
CA MET A 52 -6.65 18.20 12.19
C MET A 52 -6.02 17.65 10.92
N TRP A 53 -6.69 17.90 9.81
CA TRP A 53 -6.23 17.50 8.47
C TRP A 53 -4.81 18.01 8.16
N ARG A 54 -4.42 19.18 8.69
CA ARG A 54 -3.07 19.76 8.55
C ARG A 54 -1.97 18.87 9.14
N HIS A 55 -2.24 18.20 10.27
CA HIS A 55 -1.29 17.25 10.87
C HIS A 55 -1.03 16.08 9.90
N LEU A 56 -2.09 15.57 9.27
CA LEU A 56 -1.97 14.48 8.29
C LEU A 56 -1.31 14.91 6.99
N GLU A 57 -1.56 16.14 6.53
CA GLU A 57 -0.96 16.70 5.32
C GLU A 57 0.57 16.81 5.42
N GLN A 58 1.08 17.26 6.57
CA GLN A 58 2.52 17.31 6.82
C GLN A 58 3.17 15.91 6.80
N LEU A 59 2.49 14.90 7.35
CA LEU A 59 2.97 13.51 7.34
C LEU A 59 2.96 12.87 5.95
N GLN A 60 2.16 13.38 4.99
CA GLN A 60 2.18 12.89 3.60
C GLN A 60 3.52 13.13 2.90
N LYS A 61 4.32 14.11 3.35
CA LYS A 61 5.63 14.47 2.77
C LYS A 61 6.70 13.39 2.98
N PHE A 62 6.49 12.48 3.91
CA PHE A 62 7.41 11.38 4.20
C PHE A 62 6.82 10.07 3.73
N LYS A 63 7.66 9.06 3.50
CA LYS A 63 7.26 7.71 3.13
C LYS A 63 7.45 6.78 4.32
N HIS A 64 6.50 5.87 4.54
CA HIS A 64 6.66 4.78 5.50
C HIS A 64 6.80 3.46 4.76
N ILE A 65 7.84 2.67 5.07
CA ILE A 65 7.86 1.25 4.72
C ILE A 65 7.49 0.47 5.98
N GLY A 66 6.32 -0.18 5.92
CA GLY A 66 5.82 -1.04 6.98
C GLY A 66 6.33 -2.46 6.85
N GLY A 67 5.93 -3.31 7.82
CA GLY A 67 6.30 -4.71 7.82
C GLY A 67 5.74 -5.51 6.64
N GLU A 68 6.54 -6.46 6.15
CA GLU A 68 6.18 -7.38 5.07
C GLU A 68 5.26 -8.50 5.58
N ILE A 69 4.26 -8.87 4.77
CA ILE A 69 3.43 -10.06 5.03
C ILE A 69 4.15 -11.28 4.43
N PRO A 70 4.25 -12.40 5.19
CA PRO A 70 4.84 -13.63 4.68
C PRO A 70 4.21 -14.08 3.35
N LYS A 71 5.04 -14.63 2.45
CA LYS A 71 4.63 -14.99 1.07
C LYS A 71 3.62 -16.14 1.02
N ASP A 72 3.58 -16.95 2.06
CA ASP A 72 2.67 -18.08 2.24
C ASP A 72 1.27 -17.67 2.70
N VAL A 73 1.10 -16.44 3.21
CA VAL A 73 -0.23 -15.90 3.51
C VAL A 73 -0.95 -15.58 2.20
N PRO A 74 -2.15 -16.14 1.96
CA PRO A 74 -2.89 -15.84 0.75
C PRO A 74 -3.35 -14.37 0.76
N PHE A 75 -3.36 -13.72 -0.41
CA PHE A 75 -3.70 -12.29 -0.50
C PHE A 75 -5.12 -11.97 -0.01
N THR A 76 -6.02 -12.95 -0.04
CA THR A 76 -7.39 -12.87 0.50
C THR A 76 -7.41 -12.68 2.02
N GLU A 77 -6.34 -13.08 2.72
CA GLU A 77 -6.19 -12.99 4.17
C GLU A 77 -5.37 -11.78 4.64
N TYR A 78 -4.76 -11.00 3.73
CA TYR A 78 -3.95 -9.84 4.08
C TYR A 78 -4.67 -8.85 5.00
N SER A 79 -5.97 -8.64 4.79
CA SER A 79 -6.77 -7.75 5.66
C SER A 79 -6.79 -8.23 7.11
N ALA A 80 -7.01 -9.51 7.36
CA ALA A 80 -7.01 -10.10 8.70
C ALA A 80 -5.59 -10.07 9.29
N TYR A 81 -4.59 -10.44 8.50
CA TYR A 81 -3.19 -10.45 8.93
C TYR A 81 -2.73 -9.06 9.36
N ILE A 82 -3.01 -8.02 8.57
CA ILE A 82 -2.63 -6.63 8.90
C ILE A 82 -3.29 -6.18 10.20
N HIS A 83 -4.59 -6.47 10.34
CA HIS A 83 -5.35 -6.08 11.52
C HIS A 83 -4.82 -6.73 12.81
N GLN A 84 -4.36 -7.97 12.73
CA GLN A 84 -3.84 -8.73 13.87
C GLN A 84 -2.38 -8.36 14.22
N ASN A 85 -1.52 -8.16 13.22
CA ASN A 85 -0.06 -8.14 13.43
C ASN A 85 0.58 -6.75 13.39
N PHE A 86 -0.03 -5.75 12.75
CA PHE A 86 0.58 -4.42 12.56
C PHE A 86 -0.06 -3.32 13.39
N ARG A 87 -0.79 -3.67 14.46
CA ARG A 87 -1.44 -2.68 15.33
C ARG A 87 -0.41 -1.97 16.20
N ASN A 88 -0.52 -0.64 16.31
CA ASN A 88 0.25 0.09 17.31
C ASN A 88 -0.33 -0.22 18.71
N PRO A 89 0.46 -0.82 19.64
CA PRO A 89 -0.03 -1.17 20.96
C PRO A 89 -0.20 0.04 21.88
N LYS A 90 0.46 1.17 21.57
CA LYS A 90 0.41 2.38 22.40
C LYS A 90 -0.99 3.01 22.36
N PRO A 91 -1.46 3.61 23.47
CA PRO A 91 -2.67 4.42 23.43
C PRO A 91 -2.43 5.69 22.58
N ARG A 92 -3.45 6.13 21.84
CA ARG A 92 -3.36 7.25 20.89
C ARG A 92 -2.84 8.56 21.50
N LYS A 93 -3.05 8.77 22.80
CA LYS A 93 -2.55 9.96 23.52
C LYS A 93 -1.02 10.04 23.51
N GLU A 94 -0.34 8.90 23.53
CA GLU A 94 1.12 8.76 23.56
C GLU A 94 1.75 8.67 22.17
N TRP A 95 0.96 8.74 21.10
CA TRP A 95 1.47 8.63 19.75
C TRP A 95 2.30 9.84 19.36
N THR A 96 3.48 9.54 18.79
CA THR A 96 4.36 10.50 18.14
C THR A 96 3.98 10.71 16.67
N ALA A 97 4.61 11.67 15.98
CA ALA A 97 4.41 11.89 14.56
C ALA A 97 4.68 10.62 13.73
N ARG A 98 5.72 9.85 14.13
CA ARG A 98 6.04 8.55 13.54
C ARG A 98 4.90 7.56 13.72
N ASP A 99 4.38 7.42 14.94
CA ASP A 99 3.26 6.51 15.24
C ASP A 99 2.03 6.84 14.38
N TYR A 100 1.70 8.13 14.22
CA TYR A 100 0.59 8.58 13.37
C TYR A 100 0.80 8.23 11.89
N LYS A 101 2.00 8.44 11.37
CA LYS A 101 2.32 8.13 9.98
C LYS A 101 2.23 6.63 9.69
N VAL A 102 2.78 5.82 10.60
CA VAL A 102 2.69 4.34 10.54
C VAL A 102 1.23 3.91 10.56
N GLU A 103 0.45 4.41 11.52
CA GLU A 103 -0.96 4.06 11.66
C GLU A 103 -1.76 4.41 10.41
N ALA A 104 -1.62 5.63 9.91
CA ALA A 104 -2.42 6.11 8.79
C ALA A 104 -2.04 5.40 7.48
N SER A 105 -0.78 4.97 7.32
CA SER A 105 -0.37 4.09 6.23
C SER A 105 -0.98 2.69 6.38
N ARG A 106 -0.95 2.12 7.59
CA ARG A 106 -1.56 0.82 7.90
C ARG A 106 -3.07 0.80 7.65
N GLU A 107 -3.79 1.84 8.07
CA GLU A 107 -5.24 1.96 7.85
C GLU A 107 -5.58 1.95 6.35
N ARG A 108 -4.83 2.71 5.54
CA ARG A 108 -4.99 2.74 4.09
C ARG A 108 -4.64 1.40 3.43
N ARG A 109 -3.54 0.77 3.86
CA ARG A 109 -3.14 -0.58 3.44
C ARG A 109 -4.24 -1.61 3.76
N LEU A 110 -4.83 -1.52 4.95
CA LEU A 110 -5.94 -2.36 5.38
C LEU A 110 -7.19 -2.14 4.52
N MET A 111 -7.53 -0.89 4.20
CA MET A 111 -8.65 -0.57 3.29
C MET A 111 -8.44 -1.20 1.91
N VAL A 112 -7.24 -1.12 1.35
CA VAL A 112 -6.92 -1.76 0.06
C VAL A 112 -7.02 -3.28 0.16
N ALA A 113 -6.47 -3.89 1.20
CA ALA A 113 -6.57 -5.34 1.42
C ALA A 113 -8.02 -5.82 1.58
N PHE A 114 -8.84 -5.04 2.31
CA PHE A 114 -10.27 -5.30 2.46
C PHE A 114 -11.02 -5.16 1.13
N ALA A 115 -10.70 -4.13 0.35
CA ALA A 115 -11.27 -3.95 -0.98
C ALA A 115 -10.88 -5.08 -1.95
N ILE A 116 -9.63 -5.56 -1.93
CA ILE A 116 -9.17 -6.70 -2.73
C ILE A 116 -10.02 -7.95 -2.40
N ARG A 117 -10.21 -8.23 -1.11
CA ARG A 117 -11.02 -9.36 -0.63
C ARG A 117 -12.48 -9.27 -1.07
N ASN A 118 -13.11 -8.09 -0.96
CA ASN A 118 -14.54 -7.94 -1.21
C ASN A 118 -14.91 -7.60 -2.65
N ASN A 119 -14.05 -6.89 -3.37
CA ASN A 119 -14.25 -6.52 -4.78
C ASN A 119 -13.86 -7.65 -5.74
N GLY A 120 -13.49 -8.83 -5.20
CA GLY A 120 -13.45 -10.08 -5.98
C GLY A 120 -12.26 -10.22 -6.89
N TYR A 121 -11.05 -9.86 -6.43
CA TYR A 121 -9.83 -10.31 -7.11
C TYR A 121 -9.87 -11.85 -7.14
N LYS A 122 -9.98 -12.41 -8.35
CA LYS A 122 -10.07 -13.85 -8.60
C LYS A 122 -8.87 -14.29 -9.41
N GLU A 123 -8.40 -15.49 -9.13
CA GLU A 123 -7.36 -16.08 -9.95
C GLU A 123 -7.89 -16.44 -11.35
N PRO A 124 -7.04 -16.31 -12.39
CA PRO A 124 -5.70 -15.73 -12.36
C PRO A 124 -5.72 -14.20 -12.26
N LEU A 125 -4.84 -13.64 -11.41
CA LEU A 125 -4.70 -12.18 -11.28
C LEU A 125 -4.09 -11.56 -12.54
N THR A 126 -4.59 -10.40 -12.95
CA THR A 126 -3.92 -9.56 -13.95
C THR A 126 -2.59 -9.02 -13.40
N ASP A 127 -1.65 -8.65 -14.28
CA ASP A 127 -0.36 -8.08 -13.84
C ASP A 127 -0.52 -6.84 -12.96
N ARG A 128 -1.56 -6.05 -13.23
CA ARG A 128 -1.91 -4.89 -12.42
C ARG A 128 -2.34 -5.30 -11.02
N GLN A 129 -3.25 -6.27 -10.91
CA GLN A 129 -3.69 -6.80 -9.63
C GLN A 129 -2.54 -7.42 -8.82
N LYS A 130 -1.63 -8.16 -9.49
CA LYS A 130 -0.41 -8.70 -8.86
C LYS A 130 0.44 -7.58 -8.25
N ARG A 131 0.67 -6.47 -8.97
CA ARG A 131 1.42 -5.33 -8.44
C ARG A 131 0.77 -4.69 -7.22
N VAL A 132 -0.56 -4.58 -7.20
CA VAL A 132 -1.29 -4.03 -6.04
C VAL A 132 -1.18 -4.98 -4.85
N VAL A 133 -1.40 -6.29 -5.05
CA VAL A 133 -1.23 -7.32 -4.02
C VAL A 133 0.17 -7.30 -3.44
N GLU A 134 1.19 -7.22 -4.30
CA GLU A 134 2.60 -7.20 -3.87
C GLU A 134 2.95 -5.92 -3.08
N ARG A 135 2.39 -4.76 -3.46
CA ARG A 135 2.52 -3.53 -2.67
C ARG A 135 1.88 -3.67 -1.28
N VAL A 136 0.70 -4.27 -1.21
CA VAL A 136 0.05 -4.58 0.08
C VAL A 136 0.91 -5.54 0.88
N ARG A 137 1.52 -6.55 0.26
CA ARG A 137 2.40 -7.51 0.93
C ARG A 137 3.66 -6.85 1.50
N ASN A 138 4.35 -6.04 0.70
CA ASN A 138 5.63 -5.40 1.06
C ASN A 138 5.50 -4.24 2.05
N GLY A 139 4.28 -3.84 2.40
CA GLY A 139 4.07 -2.73 3.34
C GLY A 139 4.50 -1.37 2.81
N THR A 140 4.55 -1.20 1.49
CA THR A 140 4.83 0.10 0.86
C THR A 140 3.83 1.16 1.35
N ASP A 141 4.25 2.43 1.49
CA ASP A 141 3.39 3.50 1.99
C ASP A 141 2.07 3.64 1.21
N PHE A 142 0.95 3.53 1.92
CA PHE A 142 -0.40 3.81 1.39
C PHE A 142 -0.97 5.13 1.89
N HIS A 143 -0.20 5.93 2.63
CA HIS A 143 -0.65 7.24 3.11
C HIS A 143 -0.62 8.30 2.00
N VAL A 144 -1.53 8.13 1.05
CA VAL A 144 -1.78 8.99 -0.12
C VAL A 144 -3.25 9.45 -0.13
N SER A 145 -3.61 10.35 -1.06
CA SER A 145 -5.01 10.78 -1.22
C SER A 145 -5.93 9.60 -1.52
N PHE A 146 -7.19 9.69 -1.09
CA PHE A 146 -8.18 8.65 -1.35
C PHE A 146 -8.37 8.40 -2.87
N GLU A 147 -8.31 9.44 -3.69
CA GLU A 147 -8.39 9.32 -5.15
C GLU A 147 -7.30 8.41 -5.71
N LYS A 148 -6.03 8.65 -5.33
CA LYS A 148 -4.90 7.80 -5.73
C LYS A 148 -5.05 6.38 -5.20
N LEU A 149 -5.60 6.20 -3.99
CA LEU A 149 -5.89 4.89 -3.42
C LEU A 149 -6.93 4.13 -4.27
N TRP A 150 -7.99 4.81 -4.68
CA TRP A 150 -9.03 4.22 -5.53
C TRP A 150 -8.56 3.95 -6.95
N GLU A 151 -7.69 4.80 -7.49
CA GLU A 151 -7.03 4.53 -8.76
C GLU A 151 -6.29 3.21 -8.73
N LEU A 152 -5.60 2.84 -7.64
CA LEU A 152 -4.94 1.53 -7.51
C LEU A 152 -5.92 0.36 -7.63
N LEU A 153 -7.19 0.55 -7.28
CA LEU A 153 -8.20 -0.49 -7.25
C LEU A 153 -9.06 -0.60 -8.54
N LYS A 154 -9.08 0.43 -9.39
CA LYS A 154 -9.75 0.44 -10.70
C LYS A 154 -9.11 -0.53 -11.69
#